data_AF-A0AAU5VIF3-F1
#
_entry.id   AF-A0AAU5VIF3-F1
#
_cell.length_a   1.000
_cell.length_b   1.000
_cell.length_c   1.000
_cell.angle_alpha   90.00
_cell.angle_beta   90.00
_cell.angle_gamma   90.00
#
_symmetry.space_group_name_H-M   'P 1'
#
loop_
_entity.id
_entity.type
_entity.pdbx_description
1 polymer ?
#
loop_
_entity_poly.entity_id
_entity_poly.type
_entity_poly.pdbx_seq_one_letter_code
_entity_poly.pdbx_strand_id
1 'polypeptide(L)'
;MAALNVEFSDAELADLRAIAQEQNMPMKAFVRASTANAIARHRALQEGAAVFQSVFHDPALADAIAAAGIDDGPVTRTTGRAA
;
A
#
# COMPACT_ATOMS: atom_id res chain seq x y z
N MET A 1 -28.00 -9.38 -6.06
CA MET A 1 -26.97 -8.58 -5.37
C MET A 1 -26.90 -9.07 -3.94
N ALA A 2 -25.74 -9.50 -3.45
CA ALA A 2 -25.55 -9.78 -2.02
C ALA A 2 -25.42 -8.43 -1.29
N ALA A 3 -26.20 -8.22 -0.22
CA ALA A 3 -26.06 -7.06 0.63
C ALA A 3 -25.00 -7.36 1.69
N LEU A 4 -23.94 -6.55 1.72
CA LEU A 4 -23.02 -6.52 2.85
C LEU A 4 -23.63 -5.59 3.90
N ASN A 5 -24.06 -6.14 5.04
CA ASN A 5 -24.52 -5.33 6.15
C ASN A 5 -23.29 -4.77 6.87
N VAL A 6 -23.10 -3.45 6.77
CA VAL A 6 -22.04 -2.73 7.45
C VAL A 6 -22.70 -1.76 8.41
N GLU A 7 -22.30 -1.84 9.67
CA GLU A 7 -22.76 -0.92 10.71
C GLU A 7 -21.83 0.28 10.74
N PHE A 8 -22.42 1.48 10.73
CA PHE A 8 -21.71 2.75 10.87
C PHE A 8 -22.34 3.49 12.05
N SER A 9 -21.51 4.13 12.86
CA SER A 9 -21.97 5.09 13.85
C SER A 9 -22.59 6.32 13.17
N ASP A 10 -23.39 7.07 13.92
CA ASP A 10 -24.01 8.30 13.41
C ASP A 10 -22.96 9.35 12.97
N ALA A 11 -21.83 9.40 13.68
CA ALA A 11 -20.70 10.27 13.34
C ALA A 11 -20.08 9.87 11.99
N GLU A 12 -19.79 8.57 11.79
CA GLU A 12 -19.24 8.07 10.53
C GLU A 12 -20.21 8.29 9.37
N LEU A 13 -21.53 8.13 9.59
CA LEU A 13 -22.53 8.42 8.57
C LEU A 13 -22.60 9.92 8.23
N ALA A 14 -22.35 10.81 9.19
CA ALA A 14 -22.28 12.25 8.94
C ALA A 14 -21.08 12.57 8.04
N ASP A 15 -19.90 12.04 8.38
CA ASP A 15 -18.67 12.23 7.60
C ASP A 15 -18.80 11.66 6.18
N LEU A 16 -19.33 10.44 6.04
CA LEU A 16 -19.56 9.81 4.74
C LEU A 16 -20.52 10.63 3.87
N ARG A 17 -21.56 11.23 4.46
CA ARG A 17 -22.49 12.09 3.71
C ARG A 17 -21.84 13.39 3.29
N ALA A 18 -21.05 14.03 4.16
CA ALA A 18 -20.35 15.26 3.84
C ALA A 18 -19.41 15.07 2.64
N ILE A 19 -18.56 14.04 2.68
CA ILE A 19 -17.61 13.75 1.60
C ILE A 19 -18.32 13.34 0.32
N ALA A 20 -19.40 12.54 0.41
CA ALA A 20 -20.17 12.16 -0.76
C ALA A 20 -20.82 13.38 -1.45
N GLN A 21 -21.30 14.36 -0.67
CA GLN A 21 -21.83 15.63 -1.19
C GLN A 21 -20.74 16.47 -1.86
N GLU A 22 -19.57 16.61 -1.24
CA GLU A 22 -18.42 17.32 -1.83
C GLU A 22 -18.05 16.74 -3.21
N GLN A 23 -18.12 15.42 -3.35
CA GLN A 23 -17.82 14.70 -4.59
C GLN A 23 -19.01 14.62 -5.56
N ASN A 24 -20.16 15.22 -5.24
CA ASN A 24 -21.41 15.13 -6.02
C ASN A 24 -21.82 13.67 -6.32
N MET A 25 -21.64 12.77 -5.36
CA MET A 25 -21.94 11.35 -5.49
C MET A 25 -22.96 10.88 -4.46
N PRO A 26 -23.83 9.90 -4.79
CA PRO A 26 -24.68 9.28 -3.79
C PRO A 26 -23.82 8.45 -2.82
N MET A 27 -24.14 8.51 -1.53
CA MET A 27 -23.35 7.87 -0.46
C MET A 27 -23.04 6.39 -0.72
N LYS A 28 -24.01 5.61 -1.25
CA LYS A 28 -23.78 4.20 -1.62
C LYS A 28 -22.73 4.03 -2.71
N ALA A 29 -22.72 4.92 -3.71
CA ALA A 29 -21.71 4.89 -4.77
C ALA A 29 -20.34 5.32 -4.24
N PHE A 30 -20.31 6.32 -3.35
CA PHE A 30 -19.09 6.75 -2.69
C PHE A 30 -18.46 5.61 -1.88
N VAL A 31 -19.22 4.96 -0.99
CA VAL A 31 -18.70 3.82 -0.20
C VAL A 31 -18.19 2.71 -1.11
N ARG A 32 -18.95 2.34 -2.15
CA ARG A 32 -18.52 1.33 -3.12
C ARG A 32 -17.22 1.71 -3.84
N ALA A 33 -17.11 2.96 -4.30
CA ALA A 33 -15.92 3.47 -4.99
C ALA A 33 -14.72 3.50 -4.06
N SER A 34 -14.89 3.94 -2.81
CA SER A 34 -13.85 3.95 -1.79
C SER A 34 -13.35 2.54 -1.48
N THR A 35 -14.24 1.55 -1.35
CA THR A 35 -13.83 0.14 -1.17
C THR A 35 -13.08 -0.39 -2.39
N ALA A 36 -13.54 -0.08 -3.61
CA ALA A 36 -12.84 -0.48 -4.83
C ALA A 36 -11.43 0.13 -4.92
N ASN A 37 -11.30 1.42 -4.57
CA ASN A 37 -10.02 2.12 -4.54
C ASN A 37 -9.07 1.53 -3.49
N ALA A 38 -9.58 1.16 -2.31
CA ALA A 38 -8.78 0.50 -1.28
C ALA A 38 -8.20 -0.84 -1.78
N ILE A 39 -9.01 -1.64 -2.47
CA ILE A 39 -8.56 -2.91 -3.07
C ILE A 39 -7.54 -2.65 -4.19
N ALA A 40 -7.80 -1.69 -5.06
CA ALA A 40 -6.88 -1.33 -6.15
C ALA A 40 -5.53 -0.85 -5.62
N ARG A 41 -5.54 0.02 -4.59
CA ARG A 41 -4.32 0.48 -3.91
C ARG A 41 -3.56 -0.68 -3.29
N HIS A 42 -4.25 -1.60 -2.61
CA HIS A 42 -3.59 -2.76 -2.01
C HIS A 42 -2.88 -3.62 -3.07
N ARG A 43 -3.53 -3.88 -4.21
CA ARG A 43 -2.93 -4.63 -5.32
C ARG A 43 -1.73 -3.91 -5.92
N ALA A 44 -1.86 -2.61 -6.20
CA ALA A 44 -0.76 -1.81 -6.74
C ALA A 44 0.47 -1.80 -5.82
N LEU A 45 0.26 -1.73 -4.50
CA LEU A 45 1.35 -1.80 -3.52
C LEU A 45 2.01 -3.19 -3.49
N GLN A 46 1.21 -4.27 -3.58
CA GLN A 46 1.73 -5.63 -3.65
C GLN A 46 2.55 -5.86 -4.92
N GLU A 47 2.05 -5.43 -6.07
CA GLU A 47 2.75 -5.53 -7.36
C GLU A 47 4.05 -4.73 -7.34
N GLY A 48 4.01 -3.49 -6.83
CA GLY A 48 5.19 -2.66 -6.66
C GLY A 48 6.22 -3.28 -5.72
N ALA A 49 5.78 -3.87 -4.60
CA ALA A 49 6.67 -4.58 -3.67
C ALA A 49 7.31 -5.80 -4.33
N ALA A 50 6.58 -6.56 -5.13
CA ALA A 50 7.11 -7.71 -5.86
C ALA A 50 8.16 -7.31 -6.90
N VAL A 51 7.92 -6.23 -7.65
CA VAL A 51 8.90 -5.68 -8.61
C VAL A 51 10.13 -5.16 -7.89
N PHE A 52 9.96 -4.43 -6.78
CA PHE A 52 11.07 -3.96 -5.98
C PHE A 52 11.89 -5.15 -5.46
N GLN A 53 11.22 -6.16 -4.93
CA GLN A 53 11.88 -7.37 -4.45
C GLN A 53 12.61 -8.11 -5.56
N SER A 54 12.07 -8.22 -6.77
CA SER A 54 12.74 -8.93 -7.87
C SER A 54 13.98 -8.19 -8.35
N VAL A 55 13.92 -6.84 -8.44
CA VAL A 55 15.04 -6.00 -8.86
C VAL A 55 16.19 -6.10 -7.87
N PHE A 56 15.93 -5.96 -6.57
CA PHE A 56 16.99 -5.99 -5.55
C PHE A 56 17.50 -7.40 -5.19
N HIS A 57 16.80 -8.46 -5.59
CA HIS A 57 17.32 -9.83 -5.51
C HIS A 57 18.06 -10.27 -6.79
N ASP A 58 18.12 -9.43 -7.84
CA ASP A 58 18.91 -9.72 -9.03
C ASP A 58 20.41 -9.65 -8.72
N PRO A 59 21.16 -10.77 -8.80
CA PRO A 59 22.59 -10.78 -8.54
C PRO A 59 23.37 -9.87 -9.47
N ALA A 60 22.92 -9.70 -10.72
CA ALA A 60 23.59 -8.84 -11.69
C ALA A 60 23.47 -7.35 -11.30
N LEU A 61 22.35 -6.96 -10.68
CA LEU A 61 22.21 -5.62 -10.13
C LEU A 61 23.14 -5.41 -8.92
N ALA A 62 23.24 -6.41 -8.03
CA ALA A 62 24.16 -6.33 -6.89
C ALA A 62 25.62 -6.17 -7.35
N ASP A 63 26.04 -6.93 -8.37
CA ASP A 63 27.36 -6.82 -8.96
C ASP A 63 27.58 -5.44 -9.63
N ALA A 64 26.57 -4.90 -10.31
CA ALA A 64 26.62 -3.57 -10.92
C ALA A 64 26.71 -2.44 -9.87
N ILE A 65 25.98 -2.55 -8.75
CA ILE A 65 26.06 -1.61 -7.62
C ILE A 65 27.46 -1.65 -7.00
N ALA A 66 28.00 -2.85 -6.76
CA ALA A 66 29.36 -3.01 -6.24
C ALA A 66 30.42 -2.45 -7.20
N ALA A 67 30.28 -2.70 -8.51
CA ALA A 67 31.18 -2.18 -9.54
C ALA A 67 31.08 -0.66 -9.71
N ALA A 68 29.92 -0.06 -9.44
CA ALA A 68 29.74 1.39 -9.45
C ALA A 68 30.43 2.11 -8.28
N GLY A 69 30.96 1.36 -7.29
CA GLY A 69 31.70 1.91 -6.15
C GLY A 69 30.83 2.73 -5.20
N ILE A 70 29.52 2.48 -5.18
CA ILE A 70 28.60 3.10 -4.23
C ILE A 70 28.91 2.51 -2.85
N ASP A 71 29.60 3.30 -2.02
CA ASP A 71 29.78 3.02 -0.60
C ASP A 71 28.44 3.27 0.12
N ASP A 72 27.66 2.21 0.32
CA ASP A 72 26.34 2.24 0.96
C ASP A 72 26.40 2.51 2.49
N GLY A 73 27.51 3.11 2.94
CA GLY A 73 27.80 3.39 4.34
C GLY A 73 28.23 2.13 5.11
N PRO A 74 28.61 2.29 6.40
CA PRO A 74 29.15 1.18 7.18
C PRO A 74 28.12 0.06 7.32
N VAL A 75 28.36 -1.05 6.62
CA VAL A 75 27.68 -2.33 6.84
C VAL A 75 28.04 -2.80 8.25
N THR A 76 27.19 -2.49 9.23
CA THR A 76 27.31 -3.05 10.57
C THR A 76 27.10 -4.56 10.45
N ARG A 77 28.21 -5.32 10.40
CA ARG A 77 28.21 -6.76 10.63
C ARG A 77 27.52 -7.02 11.96
N THR A 78 26.26 -7.43 11.93
CA THR A 78 25.57 -7.95 13.11
C THR A 78 26.09 -9.36 13.37
N THR A 79 27.27 -9.45 13.98
CA THR A 79 27.62 -10.59 14.81
C THR A 79 26.83 -10.47 16.11
N GLY A 80 25.79 -11.27 16.29
CA GLY A 80 25.23 -11.50 17.63
C GLY A 80 23.72 -11.61 17.70
N ARG A 81 23.25 -12.86 17.64
CA ARG A 81 22.07 -13.43 18.30
C ARG A 81 21.48 -12.55 19.43
N ALA A 82 20.24 -12.11 19.29
CA ALA A 82 19.46 -11.58 20.41
C ALA A 82 19.02 -12.74 21.31
N ALA A 83 19.27 -12.59 22.62
CA ALA A 83 18.75 -13.40 23.71
C ALA A 83 17.65 -12.61 24.44
#